data_AF-A0A7T8KEE8-F1
#
_entry.id   AF-A0A7T8KEE8-F1
#
_cell.length_a   1.000
_cell.length_b   1.000
_cell.length_c   1.000
_cell.angle_alpha   90.00
_cell.angle_beta   90.00
_cell.angle_gamma   90.00
#
_symmetry.space_group_name_H-M   'P 1'
#
loop_
_entity.id
_entity.type
_entity.pdbx_description
1 polymer ?
#
loop_
_entity_poly.entity_id
_entity_poly.type
_entity_poly.pdbx_seq_one_letter_code
_entity_poly.pdbx_strand_id
1 'polypeptide(L)'
;MAAKNQKFCKDNMAHFWPKNFWPPSSPDLNPLDFFLTNRTPHLNLDSLKATIIKEWDNYPEKHIINACKRFRPRLEAVVKANGGHI
;
A
#
# COMPACT_ATOMS: atom_id res chain seq x y z
N MET A 1 -1.86 -9.06 20.25
CA MET A 1 -2.57 -8.31 19.19
C MET A 1 -2.26 -8.84 17.79
N ALA A 2 -0.98 -9.04 17.41
CA ALA A 2 -0.60 -9.55 16.09
C ALA A 2 -1.20 -10.92 15.71
N ALA A 3 -1.25 -11.89 16.63
CA ALA A 3 -1.76 -13.24 16.33
C ALA A 3 -3.26 -13.27 16.00
N LYS A 4 -4.08 -12.49 16.74
CA LYS A 4 -5.53 -12.38 16.48
C LYS A 4 -5.80 -11.79 15.10
N ASN A 5 -5.05 -10.75 14.72
CA ASN A 5 -5.20 -10.09 13.42
C ASN A 5 -4.73 -11.00 12.27
N GLN A 6 -3.59 -11.69 12.43
CA GLN A 6 -3.10 -12.66 11.45
C GLN A 6 -4.10 -13.81 11.23
N LYS A 7 -4.72 -14.33 12.30
CA LYS A 7 -5.76 -15.34 12.20
C LYS A 7 -6.97 -14.81 11.43
N PHE A 8 -7.46 -13.63 11.80
CA PHE A 8 -8.59 -13.01 11.11
C PHE A 8 -8.31 -12.83 9.61
N CYS A 9 -7.17 -12.26 9.23
CA CYS A 9 -6.83 -12.07 7.82
C CYS A 9 -6.68 -13.41 7.08
N LYS A 10 -6.06 -14.41 7.70
CA LYS A 10 -5.94 -15.76 7.11
C LYS A 10 -7.30 -16.40 6.85
N ASP A 11 -8.26 -16.20 7.75
CA ASP A 11 -9.58 -16.79 7.66
C ASP A 11 -10.51 -16.04 6.68
N ASN A 12 -10.26 -14.74 6.42
CA ASN A 12 -11.20 -13.87 5.69
C ASN A 12 -10.65 -13.26 4.39
N MET A 13 -9.34 -13.34 4.12
CA MET A 13 -8.72 -12.73 2.94
C MET A 13 -8.10 -13.80 2.05
N ALA A 14 -8.54 -13.86 0.79
CA ALA A 14 -7.92 -14.72 -0.20
C ALA A 14 -6.45 -14.32 -0.41
N HIS A 15 -5.57 -15.30 -0.56
CA HIS A 15 -4.14 -15.10 -0.84
C HIS A 15 -3.40 -14.24 0.19
N PHE A 16 -3.83 -14.27 1.45
CA PHE A 16 -3.18 -13.54 2.54
C PHE A 16 -1.69 -13.90 2.68
N TRP A 17 -0.84 -12.87 2.72
CA TRP A 17 0.59 -13.03 3.01
C TRP A 17 0.81 -12.95 4.52
N PRO A 18 1.29 -14.04 5.16
CA PRO A 18 1.59 -14.01 6.58
C PRO A 18 2.75 -13.07 6.87
N LYS A 19 2.88 -12.64 8.13
CA LYS A 19 3.88 -11.63 8.54
C LYS A 19 5.32 -11.92 8.09
N ASN A 20 5.68 -13.20 7.98
CA ASN A 20 7.03 -13.66 7.65
C ASN A 20 7.27 -13.78 6.14
N PHE A 21 6.25 -13.51 5.32
CA PHE A 21 6.36 -13.49 3.88
C PHE A 21 6.68 -12.09 3.35
N TRP A 22 6.12 -11.04 3.97
CA TRP A 22 6.41 -9.67 3.56
C TRP A 22 7.81 -9.23 4.03
N PRO A 23 8.66 -8.70 3.13
CA PRO A 23 9.99 -8.24 3.52
C PRO A 23 9.92 -6.99 4.43
N PRO A 24 10.72 -6.92 5.50
CA PRO A 24 10.73 -5.74 6.37
C PRO A 24 11.20 -4.50 5.61
N SER A 25 10.75 -3.32 6.03
CA SER A 25 11.22 -2.02 5.52
C SER A 25 11.12 -1.85 4.00
N SER A 26 10.08 -2.40 3.35
CA SER A 26 9.91 -2.36 1.89
C SER A 26 8.74 -1.47 1.45
N PRO A 27 8.80 -0.13 1.62
CA PRO A 27 7.76 0.80 1.16
C PRO A 27 7.68 0.85 -0.38
N ASP A 28 8.78 0.48 -1.05
CA ASP A 28 8.89 0.27 -2.48
C ASP A 28 8.01 -0.88 -3.00
N LEU A 29 7.52 -1.76 -2.13
CA LEU A 29 6.60 -2.84 -2.47
C LEU A 29 5.14 -2.57 -2.07
N ASN A 30 4.85 -1.58 -1.23
CA ASN A 30 3.46 -1.29 -0.84
C ASN A 30 2.83 -0.25 -1.78
N PRO A 31 1.79 -0.59 -2.58
CA PRO A 31 1.13 0.37 -3.46
C PRO A 31 0.60 1.60 -2.73
N LEU A 32 0.17 1.49 -1.47
CA LEU A 32 -0.24 2.67 -0.71
C LEU A 32 0.94 3.62 -0.47
N ASP A 33 2.11 3.09 -0.10
CA ASP A 33 3.27 3.89 0.29
C ASP A 33 3.96 4.55 -0.92
N PHE A 34 4.16 3.82 -2.03
CA PHE A 34 4.87 4.36 -3.18
C PHE A 34 3.99 5.21 -4.12
N PHE A 35 2.67 5.16 -3.97
CA PHE A 35 1.74 5.79 -4.91
C PHE A 35 0.77 6.77 -4.25
N LEU A 36 0.16 6.41 -3.12
CA LEU A 36 -0.86 7.24 -2.46
C LEU A 36 -0.22 8.09 -1.36
N THR A 37 0.45 9.17 -1.78
CA THR A 37 1.04 10.14 -0.85
C THR A 37 0.28 11.47 -0.92
N ASN A 38 -0.21 11.98 0.21
CA ASN A 38 -0.71 13.35 0.33
C ASN A 38 0.29 14.18 1.15
N ARG A 39 0.92 15.18 0.52
CA ARG A 39 1.88 16.07 1.18
C ARG A 39 1.35 17.50 1.35
N THR A 40 0.08 17.73 1.02
CA THR A 40 -0.55 19.04 1.13
C THR A 40 -0.86 19.32 2.60
N PRO A 41 -0.39 20.44 3.17
CA PRO A 41 -0.78 20.85 4.52
C PRO A 41 -2.28 21.18 4.60
N HIS A 42 -2.90 20.92 5.75
CA HIS A 42 -4.31 21.21 6.03
C HIS A 42 -4.42 22.00 7.33
N LEU A 43 -5.38 22.92 7.39
CA LEU A 43 -5.56 23.82 8.55
C LEU A 43 -6.01 23.05 9.80
N ASN A 44 -6.81 22.00 9.61
CA ASN A 44 -7.34 21.16 10.68
C ASN A 44 -7.74 19.77 10.15
N LEU A 45 -8.12 18.88 11.08
CA LEU A 45 -8.52 17.51 10.78
C LEU A 45 -9.73 17.42 9.83
N ASP A 46 -10.69 18.32 9.96
CA ASP A 46 -11.91 18.29 9.13
C ASP A 46 -11.60 18.66 7.68
N SER A 47 -10.75 19.68 7.48
CA SER A 47 -10.26 20.06 6.15
C SER A 47 -9.44 18.92 5.49
N LEU A 48 -8.64 18.20 6.28
CA LEU A 48 -7.90 17.02 5.80
C LEU A 48 -8.87 15.90 5.35
N LYS A 49 -9.84 15.54 6.20
CA LYS A 49 -10.83 14.49 5.89
C LYS A 49 -11.65 14.83 4.64
N ALA A 50 -12.14 16.07 4.56
CA ALA A 50 -12.91 16.54 3.42
C ALA A 50 -12.09 16.49 2.13
N THR A 51 -10.80 16.86 2.19
CA THR A 51 -9.91 16.77 1.03
C THR A 51 -9.67 15.32 0.63
N ILE A 52 -9.37 14.42 1.58
CA ILE A 52 -9.14 13.00 1.26
C ILE A 52 -10.34 12.38 0.54
N ILE A 53 -11.56 12.61 1.04
CA ILE A 53 -12.80 12.09 0.43
C ILE A 53 -12.96 12.65 -0.99
N LYS A 54 -12.84 13.97 -1.13
CA LYS A 54 -12.97 14.63 -2.44
C LYS A 54 -11.94 14.10 -3.45
N GLU A 55 -10.67 13.99 -3.06
CA GLU A 55 -9.62 13.51 -3.97
C GLU A 55 -9.84 12.03 -4.32
N TRP A 56 -10.29 11.21 -3.38
CA TRP A 56 -10.59 9.80 -3.62
C TRP A 56 -11.78 9.61 -4.58
N ASP A 57 -12.86 10.35 -4.40
CA ASP A 57 -14.06 10.28 -5.25
C ASP A 57 -13.78 10.70 -6.70
N ASN A 58 -12.80 11.60 -6.89
CA ASN A 58 -12.36 12.04 -8.21
C ASN A 58 -11.15 11.25 -8.74
N TYR A 59 -10.65 10.28 -7.99
CA TYR A 59 -9.43 9.57 -8.34
C TYR A 59 -9.67 8.60 -9.49
N PRO A 60 -9.02 8.73 -10.66
CA PRO A 60 -9.38 7.89 -11.79
C PRO A 60 -8.92 6.45 -11.56
N GLU A 61 -9.85 5.50 -11.69
CA GLU A 61 -9.64 4.07 -11.42
C GLU A 61 -8.40 3.50 -12.16
N LYS A 62 -8.16 3.96 -13.40
CA LYS A 62 -6.98 3.58 -14.19
C LYS A 62 -5.66 3.78 -13.45
N HIS A 63 -5.56 4.81 -12.61
CA HIS A 63 -4.36 5.11 -11.85
C HIS A 63 -4.16 4.11 -10.71
N ILE A 64 -5.24 3.71 -10.03
CA ILE A 64 -5.22 2.67 -8.99
C ILE A 64 -4.82 1.33 -9.62
N ILE A 65 -5.43 0.95 -10.74
CA ILE A 65 -5.10 -0.28 -11.48
C ILE A 65 -3.61 -0.26 -11.88
N ASN A 66 -3.12 0.85 -12.41
CA ASN A 66 -1.72 0.96 -12.82
C ASN A 66 -0.76 0.90 -11.63
N ALA A 67 -1.12 1.50 -10.48
CA ALA A 67 -0.33 1.39 -9.25
C ALA A 67 -0.25 -0.07 -8.77
N CYS A 68 -1.37 -0.79 -8.75
CA CYS A 68 -1.40 -2.21 -8.40
C CYS A 68 -0.58 -3.06 -9.39
N LYS A 69 -0.68 -2.80 -10.70
CA LYS A 69 0.11 -3.50 -11.73
C LYS A 69 1.62 -3.31 -11.56
N ARG A 70 2.06 -2.19 -10.96
CA ARG A 70 3.49 -1.92 -10.67
C ARG A 70 4.05 -2.75 -9.52
N PHE A 71 3.21 -3.43 -8.73
CA PHE A 71 3.66 -4.27 -7.62
C PHE A 71 4.61 -5.37 -8.10
N ARG A 72 4.20 -6.17 -9.09
CA ARG A 72 4.97 -7.30 -9.60
C ARG A 72 6.36 -6.91 -10.15
N PRO A 73 6.50 -5.94 -11.08
CA PRO A 73 7.82 -5.56 -11.58
C PRO A 73 8.71 -4.95 -10.48
N ARG A 74 8.13 -4.28 -9.47
CA ARG A 74 8.87 -3.81 -8.29
C ARG A 74 9.38 -4.97 -7.44
N LEU A 75 8.54 -5.97 -7.17
CA LEU A 75 8.96 -7.20 -6.47
C LEU A 75 10.09 -7.92 -7.22
N GLU A 76 9.99 -8.06 -8.54
CA GLU A 76 11.04 -8.66 -9.37
C GLU A 76 12.35 -7.87 -9.30
N ALA A 77 12.29 -6.54 -9.22
CA ALA A 77 13.48 -5.70 -9.04
C ALA A 77 14.09 -5.83 -7.64
N VAL A 78 13.29 -5.95 -6.57
CA VAL A 78 13.79 -6.25 -5.21
C VAL A 78 14.47 -7.62 -5.17
N VAL A 79 13.90 -8.63 -5.84
CA VAL A 79 14.54 -9.96 -5.97
C VAL A 79 15.87 -9.84 -6.71
N LYS A 80 15.93 -9.09 -7.82
CA LYS A 80 17.17 -8.85 -8.56
C LYS A 80 18.22 -8.10 -7.72
N ALA A 81 17.78 -7.26 -6.79
CA ALA A 81 18.63 -6.55 -5.83
C ALA A 81 18.97 -7.39 -4.58
N ASN A 82 18.67 -8.71 -4.57
CA ASN A 82 18.86 -9.60 -3.41
C ASN A 82 18.20 -9.08 -2.12
N GLY A 83 17.00 -8.51 -2.23
CA GLY A 83 16.27 -7.92 -1.11
C GLY A 83 16.64 -6.46 -0.80
N GLY A 84 17.51 -5.84 -1.59
CA GLY A 84 17.80 -4.41 -1.52
C GLY A 84 16.67 -3.52 -2.05
N HIS A 85 16.74 -2.23 -1.73
CA HIS A 85 15.79 -1.21 -2.19
C HIS A 85 15.94 -0.89 -3.68
N ILE A 86 14.84 -0.41 -4.29
CA ILE A 86 14.75 -0.02 -5.71
C ILE A 86 14.23 1.41 -5.91
#